data_AF-A0A917QQ61-F1
#
_entry.id   AF-A0A917QQ61-F1
#
_cell.length_a   1.000
_cell.length_b   1.000
_cell.length_c   1.000
_cell.angle_alpha   90.00
_cell.angle_beta   90.00
_cell.angle_gamma   90.00
#
_symmetry.space_group_name_H-M   'P 1'
#
loop_
_entity.id
_entity.type
_entity.pdbx_description
1 polymer ?
#
loop_
_entity_poly.entity_id
_entity_poly.type
_entity_poly.pdbx_seq_one_letter_code
_entity_poly.pdbx_strand_id
1 'polypeptide(L)'
;MLVEMLTGGALVAAGLVLGRLLPARRSTLRPPKPVCGCGHGLAFHDPASGTCHGTVQQESKWDYMGDPVAYKTAPCTCRQYDGPTPLPTVYAQEVTG
;
A
#
# COMPACT_ATOMS: atom_id res chain seq x y z
N MET A 1 -15.40 -4.79 -48.17
CA MET A 1 -14.03 -4.46 -47.71
C MET A 1 -13.92 -3.02 -47.19
N LEU A 2 -14.30 -1.99 -47.98
CA LEU A 2 -14.31 -0.59 -47.50
C LEU A 2 -15.30 -0.36 -46.35
N VAL A 3 -16.52 -0.89 -46.46
CA VAL A 3 -17.56 -0.76 -45.41
C VAL A 3 -17.10 -1.36 -44.09
N GLU A 4 -16.56 -2.59 -44.12
CA GLU A 4 -16.01 -3.26 -42.93
C GLU A 4 -14.88 -2.47 -42.26
N MET A 5 -13.98 -1.89 -43.06
CA MET A 5 -12.89 -1.07 -42.54
C MET A 5 -13.38 0.23 -41.91
N LEU A 6 -14.40 0.87 -42.50
CA LEU A 6 -15.01 2.08 -41.94
C LEU A 6 -15.74 1.78 -40.63
N THR A 7 -16.53 0.70 -40.57
CA THR A 7 -17.24 0.30 -39.36
C THR A 7 -16.28 -0.06 -38.23
N GLY A 8 -15.24 -0.85 -38.54
CA GLY A 8 -14.20 -1.20 -37.57
C GLY A 8 -13.44 0.02 -37.05
N GLY A 9 -13.03 0.91 -37.95
CA GLY A 9 -12.36 2.16 -37.59
C GLY A 9 -13.23 3.07 -36.72
N ALA A 10 -14.52 3.18 -37.02
CA ALA A 10 -15.46 3.98 -36.24
C ALA A 10 -15.63 3.45 -34.80
N LEU A 11 -15.71 2.12 -34.62
CA LEU A 11 -15.82 1.50 -33.29
C LEU A 11 -14.57 1.74 -32.43
N VAL A 12 -13.37 1.60 -33.01
CA VAL A 12 -12.11 1.86 -32.30
C VAL A 12 -11.99 3.34 -31.91
N ALA A 13 -12.29 4.25 -32.85
CA ALA A 13 -12.27 5.68 -32.57
C ALA A 13 -13.25 6.07 -31.46
N ALA A 14 -14.47 5.53 -31.50
CA ALA A 14 -15.48 5.76 -30.46
C ALA A 14 -15.00 5.27 -29.09
N GLY A 15 -14.41 4.06 -29.00
CA GLY A 15 -13.86 3.54 -27.76
C GLY A 15 -12.72 4.40 -27.19
N LEU A 16 -11.81 4.87 -28.05
CA LEU A 16 -10.70 5.74 -27.63
C LEU A 16 -11.18 7.12 -27.14
N VAL A 17 -12.16 7.70 -27.83
CA VAL A 17 -12.77 8.98 -27.44
C VAL A 17 -13.52 8.81 -26.13
N LEU A 18 -14.37 7.79 -26.00
CA LEU A 18 -15.10 7.51 -24.76
C LEU A 18 -14.15 7.24 -23.59
N GLY A 19 -13.09 6.46 -23.78
CA GLY A 19 -12.11 6.19 -22.73
C GLY A 19 -11.30 7.41 -22.28
N ARG A 20 -11.14 8.43 -23.13
CA ARG A 20 -10.48 9.69 -22.77
C ARG A 20 -11.41 10.70 -22.13
N LEU A 21 -12.69 10.71 -22.53
CA LEU A 21 -13.66 11.70 -22.06
C LEU A 21 -14.42 11.25 -20.82
N LEU A 22 -14.64 9.94 -20.64
CA LEU A 22 -15.30 9.40 -19.47
C LEU A 22 -14.33 9.36 -18.28
N PRO A 23 -14.79 9.73 -17.07
CA PRO A 23 -13.95 9.65 -15.88
C PRO A 23 -13.59 8.19 -15.59
N ALA A 24 -12.33 7.95 -15.23
CA ALA A 24 -11.88 6.64 -14.78
C ALA A 24 -12.74 6.19 -13.59
N ARG A 25 -13.33 4.99 -13.67
CA ARG A 25 -13.95 4.34 -12.51
C ARG A 25 -12.84 4.05 -11.51
N ARG A 26 -12.75 4.85 -10.45
CA ARG A 26 -11.88 4.53 -9.31
C ARG A 26 -12.46 3.27 -8.67
N SER A 27 -11.70 2.17 -8.64
CA SER A 27 -12.07 1.07 -7.77
C SER A 27 -12.07 1.58 -6.33
N THR A 28 -13.17 1.38 -5.61
CA THR A 28 -13.28 1.74 -4.18
C THR A 28 -12.56 0.75 -3.29
N LEU A 29 -12.13 -0.39 -3.85
CA LEU A 29 -11.35 -1.41 -3.16
C LEU A 29 -9.89 -0.99 -3.15
N ARG A 30 -9.54 -0.09 -2.23
CA ARG A 30 -8.15 0.00 -1.78
C ARG A 30 -7.94 -1.18 -0.84
N PRO A 31 -7.08 -2.17 -1.17
CA PRO A 31 -6.79 -3.22 -0.22
C PRO A 31 -6.29 -2.55 1.08
N PRO A 32 -6.85 -2.91 2.26
CA PRO A 32 -6.36 -2.37 3.50
C PRO A 32 -4.88 -2.72 3.58
N LYS A 33 -4.03 -1.70 3.62
CA LYS A 33 -2.62 -1.91 3.89
C LYS A 33 -2.54 -2.20 5.38
N PRO A 34 -2.14 -3.39 5.82
CA PRO A 34 -1.96 -3.64 7.24
C PRO A 34 -0.88 -2.68 7.76
N VAL A 35 -1.26 -1.88 8.74
CA VAL A 35 -0.40 -0.89 9.41
C VAL A 35 -0.08 -1.44 10.79
N CYS A 36 1.20 -1.48 11.13
CA CYS A 36 1.65 -1.86 12.47
C CYS A 36 1.46 -0.68 13.47
N GLY A 37 1.66 -0.93 14.77
CA GLY A 37 1.62 0.13 15.80
C GLY A 37 2.62 1.28 15.57
N CYS A 38 3.61 1.09 14.70
CA CYS A 38 4.63 2.08 14.34
C CYS A 38 4.31 2.86 13.05
N GLY A 39 3.15 2.63 12.43
CA GLY A 39 2.64 3.45 11.32
C GLY A 39 3.16 3.08 9.92
N HIS A 40 4.06 2.11 9.79
CA HIS A 40 4.52 1.62 8.47
C HIS A 40 3.74 0.37 8.02
N GLY A 41 3.73 0.14 6.71
CA GLY A 41 3.13 -1.05 6.12
C GLY A 41 3.96 -2.31 6.30
N LEU A 42 3.34 -3.46 6.06
CA LEU A 42 4.02 -4.77 6.08
C LEU A 42 5.19 -4.87 5.10
N ALA A 43 5.18 -4.10 4.01
CA ALA A 43 6.23 -4.09 3.00
C ALA A 43 7.63 -3.70 3.52
N PHE A 44 7.73 -3.11 4.71
CA PHE A 44 9.01 -2.80 5.36
C PHE A 44 9.58 -3.96 6.19
N HIS A 45 8.87 -5.09 6.29
CA HIS A 45 9.35 -6.25 7.04
C HIS A 45 10.06 -7.24 6.13
N ASP A 46 11.14 -7.82 6.65
CA ASP A 46 11.70 -9.06 6.14
C ASP A 46 10.73 -10.22 6.42
N PRO A 47 10.24 -10.96 5.40
CA PRO A 47 9.35 -12.08 5.58
C PRO A 47 9.93 -13.23 6.44
N ALA A 48 11.25 -13.41 6.42
CA ALA A 48 11.90 -14.51 7.14
C ALA A 48 12.10 -14.19 8.62
N SER A 49 12.59 -12.99 8.93
CA SER A 49 12.88 -12.60 10.32
C SER A 49 11.75 -11.83 11.00
N GLY A 50 10.82 -11.25 10.25
CA GLY A 50 9.82 -10.30 10.75
C GLY A 50 10.41 -8.96 11.20
N THR A 51 11.67 -8.66 10.86
CA THR A 51 12.36 -7.42 11.22
C THR A 51 11.88 -6.27 10.35
N CYS A 52 11.51 -5.14 10.96
CA CYS A 52 11.20 -3.94 10.22
C CYS A 52 12.47 -3.16 9.84
N HIS A 53 12.54 -2.73 8.58
CA HIS A 53 13.60 -1.86 8.04
C HIS A 53 13.15 -0.40 7.81
N GLY A 54 11.97 -0.03 8.33
CA GLY A 54 11.44 1.32 8.28
C GLY A 54 12.11 2.27 9.29
N THR A 55 11.80 3.55 9.17
CA THR A 55 12.20 4.59 10.14
C THR A 55 10.97 5.24 10.78
N VAL A 56 11.12 5.70 12.02
CA VAL A 56 10.07 6.34 12.81
C VAL A 56 10.57 7.66 13.39
N GLN A 57 9.63 8.57 13.71
CA GLN A 57 9.92 9.75 14.52
C GLN A 57 9.93 9.32 15.98
N GLN A 58 11.11 9.33 16.59
CA GLN A 58 11.29 9.05 18.00
C GLN A 58 11.40 10.38 18.76
N GLU A 59 10.63 10.50 19.83
CA GLU A 59 10.77 11.60 20.78
C GLU A 59 12.22 11.67 21.29
N SER A 60 12.76 12.89 21.35
CA SER A 60 14.18 13.13 21.62
C SER A 60 14.44 14.16 22.72
N LYS A 61 13.46 15.03 22.99
CA LYS A 61 13.47 15.98 24.10
C LYS A 61 12.04 16.15 24.62
N TRP A 62 11.94 16.37 25.93
CA TRP A 62 10.70 16.59 26.65
C TRP A 62 10.83 17.89 27.45
N ASP A 63 9.73 18.60 27.63
CA ASP A 63 9.68 19.75 28.53
C ASP A 63 9.48 19.33 30.00
N TYR A 64 9.25 20.31 30.87
CA TYR A 64 9.04 20.08 32.30
C TYR A 64 7.68 19.47 32.64
N MET A 65 6.70 19.55 31.73
CA MET A 65 5.38 18.92 31.87
C MET A 65 5.36 17.48 31.34
N GLY A 66 6.42 17.06 30.64
CA GLY A 66 6.54 15.74 30.03
C GLY A 66 6.07 15.68 28.59
N ASP A 67 5.78 16.84 27.97
CA ASP A 67 5.37 16.90 26.57
C ASP A 67 6.62 16.83 25.66
N PRO A 68 6.58 16.04 24.58
CA PRO A 68 7.70 15.96 23.65
C PRO A 68 7.83 17.26 22.85
N VAL A 69 9.00 17.90 22.93
CA VAL A 69 9.31 19.17 22.24
C VAL A 69 10.25 19.01 21.04
N ALA A 70 10.81 17.82 20.84
CA ALA A 70 11.63 17.53 19.67
C ALA A 70 11.59 16.05 19.30
N TYR A 71 11.68 15.78 17.99
CA TYR A 71 11.71 14.43 17.43
C TYR A 71 12.97 14.22 16.59
N LYS A 72 13.43 12.97 16.53
CA LYS A 72 14.52 12.52 15.65
C LYS A 72 14.04 11.35 14.80
N THR A 73 14.55 11.27 13.58
CA THR A 73 14.38 10.07 12.75
C THR A 73 15.29 8.95 13.29
N ALA A 74 14.71 7.80 13.61
CA ALA A 74 15.43 6.61 14.08
C ALA A 74 14.94 5.35 13.36
N PRO A 75 15.74 4.27 13.28
CA PRO A 75 15.27 2.98 12.79
C PRO A 75 14.10 2.44 13.61
N CYS A 76 13.10 1.81 12.98
CA CYS A 76 12.06 1.10 13.71
C CYS A 76 12.66 -0.12 14.39
N THR A 77 12.43 -0.27 15.69
CA THR A 77 12.83 -1.45 16.47
C THR A 77 11.68 -2.45 16.63
N CYS A 78 10.58 -2.21 15.93
CA CYS A 78 9.41 -3.05 15.91
C CYS A 78 9.65 -4.38 15.19
N ARG A 79 8.97 -5.42 15.66
CA ARG A 79 8.90 -6.72 15.00
C ARG A 79 7.48 -6.97 14.55
N GLN A 80 7.30 -7.58 13.39
CA GLN A 80 5.98 -7.97 12.91
C GLN A 80 5.31 -8.86 13.97
N TYR A 81 4.10 -8.49 14.40
CA TYR A 81 3.31 -9.34 15.29
C TYR A 81 2.94 -10.63 14.55
N ASP A 82 3.38 -11.78 15.08
CA ASP A 82 3.05 -13.08 14.50
C ASP A 82 1.78 -13.69 15.09
N GLY A 83 1.47 -13.50 16.37
CA GLY A 83 0.22 -13.97 17.00
C GLY A 83 -0.05 -15.48 16.89
N PRO A 84 -1.00 -16.01 17.68
CA PRO A 84 -1.32 -17.45 17.62
C PRO A 84 -1.96 -17.87 16.28
N THR A 85 -2.44 -16.91 15.48
CA THR A 85 -2.89 -17.15 14.10
C THR A 85 -2.23 -16.11 13.20
N PRO A 86 -1.22 -16.48 12.42
CA PRO A 86 -0.50 -15.54 11.58
C PRO A 86 -1.43 -14.97 10.51
N LEU A 87 -1.48 -13.64 10.38
CA LEU A 87 -2.19 -12.97 9.28
C LEU A 87 -1.90 -13.58 7.88
N PRO A 88 -0.67 -14.01 7.53
CA PRO A 88 -0.42 -14.69 6.27
C PRO A 88 -1.27 -15.95 6.06
N THR A 89 -1.49 -16.74 7.11
CA THR A 89 -2.28 -17.98 7.01
C THR A 89 -3.76 -17.74 6.68
N VAL A 90 -4.30 -16.57 7.01
CA VAL A 90 -5.74 -16.26 6.87
C VAL A 90 -6.02 -15.24 5.76
N TYR A 91 -5.16 -14.25 5.57
CA TYR A 91 -5.42 -13.09 4.71
C TYR A 91 -4.45 -12.92 3.53
N ALA A 92 -3.28 -13.56 3.56
CA ALA A 92 -2.27 -13.39 2.52
C ALA A 92 -1.53 -14.72 2.29
N GLN A 93 -2.19 -15.64 1.58
CA GLN A 93 -1.57 -16.89 1.15
C GLN A 93 -0.32 -16.60 0.31
N GLU A 94 0.71 -17.42 0.50
CA GLU A 94 1.94 -17.32 -0.29
C GLU A 94 1.62 -17.46 -1.78
N VAL A 95 2.14 -16.52 -2.58
CA VAL A 95 2.06 -16.61 -4.04
C VAL A 95 3.07 -17.65 -4.47
N THR A 96 2.63 -18.89 -4.64
CA THR A 96 3.43 -19.95 -5.25
C THR A 96 3.59 -19.63 -6.75
N GLY A 97 4.82 -19.35 -7.16
CA GLY A 97 5.20 -19.21 -8.58
C GLY A 97 5.38 -20.54 -9.28
#